data_AF-A0A1M6GQU9-F1
#
_entry.id   AF-A0A1M6GQU9-F1
#
_cell.length_a   1.000
_cell.length_b   1.000
_cell.length_c   1.000
_cell.angle_alpha   90.00
_cell.angle_beta   90.00
_cell.angle_gamma   90.00
#
_symmetry.space_group_name_H-M   'P 1'
#
loop_
_entity.id
_entity.type
_entity.pdbx_description
1 polymer ?
#
loop_
_entity_poly.entity_id
_entity_poly.type
_entity_poly.pdbx_seq_one_letter_code
_entity_poly.pdbx_strand_id
1 'polypeptide(L)'
;MDSAIQIINGINWGQFKDLFLTLAAFLSPILALYGVKFTQTNQRMIEKSKLDTEQAKMDIQKKKSYNDFVTSERMKWIHKLREQFADFSAACNEYHLYIRFIKGPEIGLNNTDIEKIKKIQWMASYIQFSLNPNEEKDQLHKDVLKTIRNILDLMEYSHPDNDGYNENFTNHLFSFNEIAAKILKEEWETVKKEMNA
;
A
#
# COMPACT_ATOMS: atom_id res chain seq x y z
N MET A 1 20.13 17.37 85.02
CA MET A 1 18.81 17.02 84.45
C MET A 1 17.75 18.09 84.74
N ASP A 2 17.87 18.88 85.82
CA ASP A 2 16.85 19.88 86.19
C ASP A 2 16.83 21.19 85.37
N SER A 3 17.91 21.53 84.66
CA SER A 3 17.97 22.74 83.84
C SER A 3 17.16 22.65 82.54
N ALA A 4 16.98 21.45 81.98
CA ALA A 4 16.16 21.23 80.79
C ALA A 4 14.65 21.30 81.11
N ILE A 5 14.26 20.93 82.34
CA ILE A 5 12.86 20.90 82.79
C ILE A 5 12.36 22.32 83.10
N GLN A 6 13.22 23.22 83.63
CA GLN A 6 12.85 24.62 83.86
C GLN A 6 12.60 25.41 82.57
N ILE A 7 13.33 25.11 81.49
CA ILE A 7 13.10 25.76 80.19
C ILE A 7 11.73 25.39 79.62
N ILE A 8 11.24 24.17 79.86
CA ILE A 8 9.94 23.69 79.36
C ILE A 8 8.76 24.28 80.17
N ASN A 9 8.95 24.52 81.47
CA ASN A 9 7.91 25.08 82.36
C ASN A 9 7.73 26.61 82.25
N GLY A 10 8.69 27.32 81.63
CA GLY A 10 8.58 28.76 81.35
C GLY A 10 7.95 29.09 80.00
N ILE A 11 7.66 28.10 79.16
CA ILE A 11 7.03 28.29 77.86
C ILE A 11 5.54 28.52 78.07
N ASN A 12 5.05 29.69 77.67
CA ASN A 12 3.62 29.98 77.68
C ASN A 12 2.94 29.20 76.54
N TRP A 13 2.52 27.97 76.85
CA TRP A 13 1.83 27.06 75.94
C TRP A 13 0.54 27.65 75.35
N GLY A 14 -0.07 28.66 76.00
CA GLY A 14 -1.20 29.41 75.46
C GLY A 14 -0.81 30.26 74.24
N GLN A 15 0.28 31.03 74.35
CA GLN A 15 0.81 31.81 73.22
C GLN A 15 1.28 30.93 72.05
N PHE A 16 1.81 29.74 72.36
CA PHE A 16 2.21 28.78 71.32
C PHE A 16 1.01 28.21 70.57
N LYS A 17 -0.10 27.91 71.27
CA LYS A 17 -1.38 27.49 70.66
C LYS A 17 -1.96 28.58 69.77
N ASP A 18 -1.96 29.83 70.22
CA ASP A 18 -2.49 30.96 69.45
C ASP A 18 -1.64 31.20 68.19
N LEU A 19 -0.31 31.16 68.30
CA LEU A 19 0.59 31.26 67.15
C LEU A 19 0.36 30.13 66.14
N PHE A 20 0.19 28.90 66.61
CA PHE A 20 -0.07 27.74 65.77
C PHE A 20 -1.43 27.82 65.08
N LEU A 21 -2.49 28.23 65.79
CA LEU A 21 -3.83 28.44 65.24
C LEU A 21 -3.83 29.55 64.18
N THR A 22 -3.08 30.63 64.42
CA THR A 22 -2.96 31.75 63.47
C THR A 22 -2.22 31.29 62.21
N LEU A 23 -1.10 30.58 62.36
CA LEU A 23 -0.36 29.97 61.24
C LEU A 23 -1.22 28.99 60.44
N ALA A 24 -1.97 28.13 61.13
CA ALA A 24 -2.89 27.17 60.49
C ALA A 24 -4.01 27.90 59.72
N ALA A 25 -4.56 28.99 60.28
CA ALA A 25 -5.58 29.81 59.64
C ALA A 25 -5.06 30.53 58.38
N PHE A 26 -3.77 30.92 58.35
CA PHE A 26 -3.15 31.49 57.14
C PHE A 26 -2.72 30.44 56.11
N LEU A 27 -2.22 29.27 56.54
CA LEU A 27 -1.73 28.22 55.64
C LEU A 27 -2.87 27.41 54.99
N SER A 28 -3.97 27.19 55.70
CA SER A 28 -5.13 26.43 55.22
C SER A 28 -5.69 26.95 53.87
N PRO A 29 -6.02 28.25 53.71
CA PRO A 29 -6.52 28.76 52.43
C PRO A 29 -5.49 28.72 51.30
N ILE A 30 -4.19 28.86 51.62
CA ILE A 30 -3.11 28.74 50.62
C ILE A 30 -3.03 27.29 50.10
N LEU A 31 -3.04 26.31 50.99
CA LEU A 31 -3.04 24.89 50.63
C LEU A 31 -4.30 24.50 49.85
N ALA A 32 -5.47 25.04 50.23
CA ALA A 32 -6.72 24.84 49.50
C ALA A 32 -6.65 25.41 48.06
N LEU A 33 -6.13 26.63 47.89
CA LEU A 33 -5.94 27.25 46.57
C LEU A 33 -4.94 26.47 45.69
N TYR A 34 -3.84 26.00 46.26
CA TYR A 34 -2.89 25.13 45.57
C TYR A 34 -3.51 23.78 45.19
N GLY A 35 -4.30 23.17 46.09
CA GLY A 35 -5.04 21.95 45.81
C GLY A 35 -6.01 22.09 44.65
N VAL A 36 -6.79 23.19 44.60
CA VAL A 36 -7.73 23.48 43.50
C VAL A 36 -7.00 23.73 42.17
N LYS A 37 -5.89 24.48 42.17
CA LYS A 37 -5.09 24.68 40.95
C LYS A 37 -4.46 23.38 40.45
N PHE A 38 -3.98 22.54 41.37
CA PHE A 38 -3.38 21.25 41.04
C PHE A 38 -4.43 20.29 40.44
N THR A 39 -5.62 20.19 41.03
CA THR A 39 -6.70 19.35 40.48
C THR A 39 -7.17 19.84 39.12
N GLN A 40 -7.34 21.16 38.93
CA GLN A 40 -7.68 21.73 37.61
C GLN A 40 -6.61 21.46 36.56
N THR A 41 -5.33 21.58 36.91
CA THR A 41 -4.22 21.33 35.98
C THR A 41 -4.15 19.85 35.61
N ASN A 42 -4.33 18.94 36.58
CA ASN A 42 -4.41 17.51 36.31
C ASN A 42 -5.62 17.14 35.43
N GLN A 43 -6.80 17.72 35.68
CA GLN A 43 -7.98 17.49 34.84
C GLN A 43 -7.72 17.91 33.39
N ARG A 44 -7.13 19.09 33.16
CA ARG A 44 -6.75 19.56 31.82
C ARG A 44 -5.74 18.65 31.13
N MET A 45 -4.75 18.14 31.87
CA MET A 45 -3.77 17.19 31.30
C MET A 45 -4.43 15.85 30.93
N ILE A 46 -5.35 15.36 31.75
CA ILE A 46 -6.11 14.13 31.48
C ILE A 46 -7.02 14.31 30.25
N GLU A 47 -7.73 15.43 30.14
CA GLU A 47 -8.57 15.75 28.98
C GLU A 47 -7.75 15.85 27.70
N LYS A 48 -6.61 16.56 27.74
CA LYS A 48 -5.70 16.64 26.60
C LYS A 48 -5.18 15.27 26.18
N SER A 49 -4.75 14.45 27.14
CA SER A 49 -4.29 13.08 26.87
C SER A 49 -5.37 12.20 26.24
N LYS A 50 -6.64 12.34 26.67
CA LYS A 50 -7.78 11.65 26.04
C LYS A 50 -7.99 12.12 24.61
N LEU A 51 -7.96 13.43 24.37
CA LEU A 51 -8.11 14.02 23.04
C LEU A 51 -7.01 13.54 22.08
N ASP A 52 -5.75 13.55 22.53
CA ASP A 52 -4.60 13.07 21.74
C ASP A 52 -4.75 11.57 21.44
N THR A 53 -5.26 10.78 22.38
CA THR A 53 -5.54 9.34 22.20
C THR A 53 -6.68 9.10 21.20
N GLU A 54 -7.74 9.90 21.25
CA GLU A 54 -8.86 9.81 20.30
C GLU A 54 -8.44 10.23 18.90
N GLN A 55 -7.63 11.29 18.78
CA GLN A 55 -7.05 11.72 17.51
C GLN A 55 -6.16 10.62 16.91
N ALA A 56 -5.26 10.03 17.72
CA ALA A 56 -4.43 8.91 17.26
C ALA A 56 -5.27 7.71 16.81
N LYS A 57 -6.36 7.38 17.50
CA LYS A 57 -7.29 6.31 17.09
C LYS A 57 -7.97 6.63 15.76
N MET A 58 -8.42 7.87 15.57
CA MET A 58 -9.03 8.30 14.30
C MET A 58 -8.03 8.23 13.15
N ASP A 59 -6.78 8.64 13.36
CA ASP A 59 -5.75 8.61 12.33
C ASP A 59 -5.37 7.16 11.95
N ILE A 60 -5.28 6.27 12.93
CA ILE A 60 -5.13 4.82 12.69
C ILE A 60 -6.31 4.28 11.89
N GLN A 61 -7.54 4.64 12.25
CA GLN A 61 -8.74 4.18 11.55
C GLN A 61 -8.81 4.69 10.10
N LYS A 62 -8.46 5.96 9.87
CA LYS A 62 -8.38 6.54 8.51
C LYS A 62 -7.32 5.85 7.67
N LYS A 63 -6.14 5.61 8.24
CA LYS A 63 -5.06 4.89 7.56
C LYS A 63 -5.48 3.47 7.19
N LYS A 64 -6.14 2.76 8.11
CA LYS A 64 -6.68 1.43 7.85
C LYS A 64 -7.72 1.45 6.72
N SER A 65 -8.69 2.36 6.79
CA SER A 65 -9.70 2.51 5.74
C SER A 65 -9.11 2.85 4.37
N TYR A 66 -8.07 3.67 4.34
CA TYR A 66 -7.35 3.99 3.10
C TYR A 66 -6.63 2.76 2.53
N ASN A 67 -5.92 2.01 3.38
CA ASN A 67 -5.25 0.77 2.98
C ASN A 67 -6.25 -0.27 2.46
N ASP A 68 -7.39 -0.44 3.14
CA ASP A 68 -8.46 -1.35 2.70
C ASP A 68 -8.97 -0.97 1.31
N PHE A 69 -9.18 0.32 1.06
CA PHE A 69 -9.59 0.84 -0.25
C PHE A 69 -8.53 0.57 -1.34
N VAL A 70 -7.27 0.92 -1.08
CA VAL A 70 -6.17 0.71 -2.03
C VAL A 70 -6.00 -0.78 -2.34
N THR A 71 -6.05 -1.63 -1.33
CA THR A 71 -5.95 -3.08 -1.48
C THR A 71 -7.08 -3.63 -2.35
N SER A 72 -8.32 -3.15 -2.14
CA SER A 72 -9.48 -3.54 -2.94
C SER A 72 -9.32 -3.17 -4.41
N GLU A 73 -8.89 -1.95 -4.71
CA GLU A 73 -8.64 -1.50 -6.08
C GLU A 73 -7.47 -2.25 -6.73
N ARG A 74 -6.39 -2.52 -5.98
CA ARG A 74 -5.27 -3.34 -6.46
C ARG A 74 -5.73 -4.75 -6.83
N MET A 75 -6.55 -5.41 -6.01
CA MET A 75 -7.10 -6.72 -6.36
C MET A 75 -7.92 -6.70 -7.65
N LYS A 76 -8.80 -5.70 -7.81
CA LYS A 76 -9.59 -5.54 -9.05
C LYS A 76 -8.68 -5.36 -10.27
N TRP A 77 -7.64 -4.55 -10.14
CA TRP A 77 -6.64 -4.36 -11.17
C TRP A 77 -5.89 -5.66 -11.51
N ILE A 78 -5.42 -6.43 -10.52
CA ILE A 78 -4.77 -7.74 -10.74
C ILE A 78 -5.69 -8.71 -11.49
N HIS A 79 -6.96 -8.78 -11.10
CA HIS A 79 -7.94 -9.64 -11.77
C HIS A 79 -8.14 -9.24 -13.23
N LYS A 80 -8.32 -7.95 -13.49
CA LYS A 80 -8.46 -7.44 -14.85
C LYS A 80 -7.21 -7.72 -15.68
N LEU A 81 -6.02 -7.47 -15.12
CA LEU A 81 -4.75 -7.71 -15.80
C LEU A 81 -4.54 -9.19 -16.13
N ARG A 82 -4.94 -10.10 -15.24
CA ARG A 82 -4.91 -11.55 -15.48
C ARG A 82 -5.77 -11.94 -16.68
N GLU A 83 -6.99 -11.43 -16.77
CA GLU A 83 -7.88 -11.66 -17.91
C GLU A 83 -7.25 -11.12 -19.21
N GLN A 84 -6.72 -9.90 -19.18
CA GLN A 84 -6.08 -9.31 -20.36
C GLN A 84 -4.85 -10.08 -20.83
N PHE A 85 -4.02 -10.57 -19.91
CA PHE A 85 -2.88 -11.43 -20.27
C PHE A 85 -3.34 -12.75 -20.89
N ALA A 86 -4.38 -13.38 -20.35
CA ALA A 86 -4.93 -14.61 -20.89
C ALA A 86 -5.52 -14.40 -22.29
N ASP A 87 -6.32 -13.34 -22.48
CA ASP A 87 -6.93 -13.00 -23.76
C ASP A 87 -5.90 -12.69 -24.83
N PHE A 88 -4.86 -11.91 -24.49
CA PHE A 88 -3.76 -11.61 -25.40
C PHE A 88 -3.01 -12.89 -25.80
N SER A 89 -2.68 -13.75 -24.83
CA SER A 89 -1.99 -15.02 -25.07
C SER A 89 -2.79 -15.93 -26.00
N ALA A 90 -4.10 -16.07 -25.72
CA ALA A 90 -5.02 -16.85 -26.51
C ALA A 90 -5.13 -16.33 -27.94
N ALA A 91 -5.30 -15.02 -28.12
CA ALA A 91 -5.40 -14.39 -29.44
C ALA A 91 -4.10 -14.54 -30.25
N CYS A 92 -2.94 -14.38 -29.61
CA CYS A 92 -1.65 -14.62 -30.24
C CYS A 92 -1.51 -16.08 -30.71
N ASN A 93 -1.86 -17.03 -29.84
CA ASN A 93 -1.79 -18.45 -30.17
C ASN A 93 -2.77 -18.83 -31.28
N GLU A 94 -4.00 -18.32 -31.23
CA GLU A 94 -5.01 -18.54 -32.28
C GLU A 94 -4.51 -18.01 -33.63
N TYR A 95 -3.95 -16.80 -33.65
CA TYR A 95 -3.36 -16.22 -34.87
C TYR A 95 -2.21 -17.10 -35.39
N HIS A 96 -1.30 -17.52 -34.51
CA HIS A 96 -0.18 -18.37 -34.87
C HIS A 96 -0.60 -19.71 -35.47
N LEU A 97 -1.57 -20.40 -34.85
CA LEU A 97 -2.12 -21.65 -35.36
C LEU A 97 -2.85 -21.45 -36.70
N TYR A 98 -3.61 -20.36 -36.83
CA TYR A 98 -4.30 -20.01 -38.07
C TYR A 98 -3.31 -19.82 -39.22
N ILE A 99 -2.25 -19.04 -39.00
CA ILE A 99 -1.20 -18.82 -40.00
C ILE A 99 -0.49 -20.13 -40.35
N ARG A 100 -0.09 -20.90 -39.35
CA ARG A 100 0.70 -22.13 -39.52
C ARG A 100 -0.06 -23.27 -40.20
N PHE A 101 -1.32 -23.50 -39.83
CA PHE A 101 -2.05 -24.71 -40.23
C PHE A 101 -3.22 -24.46 -41.17
N ILE A 102 -3.82 -23.26 -41.17
CA ILE A 102 -5.03 -22.98 -41.93
C ILE A 102 -4.71 -22.20 -43.19
N LYS A 103 -3.98 -21.08 -43.06
CA LYS A 103 -3.62 -20.22 -44.19
C LYS A 103 -2.48 -20.82 -45.01
N GLY A 104 -1.49 -21.43 -44.35
CA GLY A 104 -0.31 -21.92 -45.04
C GLY A 104 0.53 -20.77 -45.64
N PRO A 105 1.45 -21.07 -46.58
CA PRO A 105 2.42 -20.12 -47.12
C PRO A 105 1.84 -19.14 -48.16
N GLU A 106 0.63 -18.63 -47.96
CA GLU A 106 0.08 -17.60 -48.85
C GLU A 106 0.87 -16.29 -48.73
N ILE A 107 1.21 -15.70 -49.87
CA ILE A 107 2.00 -14.47 -49.95
C ILE A 107 1.11 -13.26 -49.59
N GLY A 108 1.28 -12.73 -48.39
CA GLY A 108 0.77 -11.43 -47.96
C GLY A 108 -0.40 -11.47 -46.99
N LEU A 109 -0.58 -10.37 -46.24
CA LEU A 109 -1.70 -10.20 -45.31
C LEU A 109 -2.98 -9.84 -46.09
N ASN A 110 -4.07 -10.56 -45.82
CA ASN A 110 -5.40 -10.19 -46.30
C ASN A 110 -6.11 -9.28 -45.26
N ASN A 111 -7.28 -8.74 -45.62
CA ASN A 111 -8.05 -7.88 -44.71
C ASN A 111 -8.42 -8.59 -43.39
N THR A 112 -8.68 -9.89 -43.42
CA THR A 112 -8.99 -10.67 -42.22
C THR A 112 -7.79 -10.77 -41.28
N ASP A 113 -6.58 -10.95 -41.82
CA ASP A 113 -5.34 -11.01 -41.04
C ASP A 113 -5.06 -9.66 -40.38
N ILE A 114 -5.25 -8.58 -41.14
CA ILE A 114 -5.07 -7.20 -40.65
C ILE A 114 -6.02 -6.92 -39.48
N GLU A 115 -7.30 -7.32 -39.58
CA GLU A 115 -8.26 -7.13 -38.49
C GLU A 115 -7.92 -7.97 -37.24
N LYS A 116 -7.40 -9.20 -37.42
CA LYS A 116 -6.89 -10.01 -36.31
C LYS A 116 -5.69 -9.36 -35.63
N ILE A 117 -4.71 -8.87 -36.41
CA ILE A 117 -3.53 -8.17 -35.88
C ILE A 117 -3.96 -6.90 -35.13
N LYS A 118 -4.85 -6.08 -35.69
CA LYS A 118 -5.37 -4.87 -35.01
C LYS A 118 -6.02 -5.20 -33.67
N LYS A 119 -6.79 -6.29 -33.60
CA LYS A 119 -7.39 -6.75 -32.33
C LYS A 119 -6.31 -7.12 -31.31
N ILE A 120 -5.26 -7.81 -31.72
CA ILE A 120 -4.14 -8.18 -30.86
C ILE A 120 -3.34 -6.93 -30.42
N GLN A 121 -3.10 -5.98 -31.32
CA GLN A 121 -2.47 -4.69 -31.02
C GLN A 121 -3.29 -3.88 -30.00
N TRP A 122 -4.63 -3.91 -30.11
CA TRP A 122 -5.50 -3.27 -29.12
C TRP A 122 -5.33 -3.90 -27.73
N MET A 123 -5.29 -5.23 -27.64
CA MET A 123 -5.03 -5.95 -26.38
C MET A 123 -3.65 -5.60 -25.81
N ALA A 124 -2.62 -5.57 -26.66
CA ALA A 124 -1.27 -5.15 -26.28
C ALA A 124 -1.25 -3.73 -25.71
N SER A 125 -1.93 -2.79 -26.38
CA SER A 125 -2.06 -1.41 -25.92
C SER A 125 -2.78 -1.33 -24.58
N TYR A 126 -3.85 -2.11 -24.42
CA TYR A 126 -4.58 -2.19 -23.16
C TYR A 126 -3.67 -2.63 -22.00
N ILE A 127 -2.90 -3.69 -22.22
CA ILE A 127 -1.90 -4.17 -21.24
C ILE A 127 -0.89 -3.07 -20.94
N GLN A 128 -0.34 -2.41 -21.97
CA GLN A 128 0.63 -1.33 -21.79
C GLN A 128 0.13 -0.19 -20.93
N PHE A 129 -1.12 0.25 -21.11
CA PHE A 129 -1.72 1.30 -20.27
C PHE A 129 -2.12 0.82 -18.87
N SER A 130 -2.24 -0.49 -18.67
CA SER A 130 -2.55 -1.07 -17.36
C SER A 130 -1.31 -1.30 -16.50
N LEU A 131 -0.12 -1.32 -17.10
CA LEU A 131 1.16 -1.46 -16.42
C LEU A 131 1.82 -0.10 -16.18
N ASN A 132 2.71 -0.01 -15.20
CA ASN A 132 3.50 1.20 -14.94
C ASN A 132 5.00 0.96 -15.19
N PRO A 133 5.45 0.86 -16.46
CA PRO A 133 6.83 0.49 -16.79
C PRO A 133 7.87 1.57 -16.49
N ASN A 134 7.46 2.77 -16.09
CA ASN A 134 8.36 3.88 -15.80
C ASN A 134 8.79 3.94 -14.33
N GLU A 135 8.25 3.07 -13.47
CA GLU A 135 8.81 2.90 -12.14
C GLU A 135 10.19 2.25 -12.25
N GLU A 136 11.17 2.88 -11.58
CA GLU A 136 12.59 2.52 -11.68
C GLU A 136 12.86 1.05 -11.31
N LYS A 137 11.99 0.46 -10.49
CA LYS A 137 12.10 -0.90 -9.97
C LYS A 137 11.34 -1.94 -10.79
N ASP A 138 10.59 -1.55 -11.80
CA ASP A 138 9.57 -2.41 -12.40
C ASP A 138 10.07 -3.08 -13.70
N GLN A 139 11.16 -3.84 -13.55
CA GLN A 139 11.83 -4.49 -14.68
C GLN A 139 10.92 -5.51 -15.36
N LEU A 140 10.07 -6.22 -14.61
CA LEU A 140 9.12 -7.19 -15.17
C LEU A 140 8.10 -6.52 -16.11
N HIS A 141 7.61 -5.33 -15.77
CA HIS A 141 6.71 -4.56 -16.64
C HIS A 141 7.42 -4.15 -17.94
N LYS A 142 8.69 -3.77 -17.90
CA LYS A 142 9.47 -3.49 -19.11
C LYS A 142 9.67 -4.74 -19.96
N ASP A 143 10.00 -5.86 -19.32
CA ASP A 143 10.29 -7.12 -19.99
C ASP A 143 9.05 -7.71 -20.67
N VAL A 144 7.88 -7.65 -20.03
CA VAL A 144 6.62 -8.13 -20.65
C VAL A 144 6.22 -7.25 -21.84
N LEU A 145 6.44 -5.93 -21.78
CA LEU A 145 6.18 -5.05 -22.92
C LEU A 145 7.14 -5.29 -24.07
N LYS A 146 8.40 -5.64 -23.76
CA LYS A 146 9.37 -6.05 -24.78
C LYS A 146 8.95 -7.35 -25.47
N THR A 147 8.48 -8.35 -24.73
CA THR A 147 8.01 -9.60 -25.36
C THR A 147 6.76 -9.38 -26.21
N ILE A 148 5.81 -8.56 -25.75
CA ILE A 148 4.65 -8.14 -26.55
C ILE A 148 5.09 -7.49 -27.87
N ARG A 149 6.04 -6.54 -27.83
CA ARG A 149 6.54 -5.88 -29.04
C ARG A 149 7.15 -6.91 -30.01
N ASN A 150 8.01 -7.80 -29.51
CA ASN A 150 8.63 -8.82 -30.35
C ASN A 150 7.59 -9.74 -31.02
N ILE A 151 6.51 -10.09 -30.31
CA ILE A 151 5.40 -10.87 -30.87
C ILE A 151 4.72 -10.10 -32.01
N LEU A 152 4.40 -8.82 -31.79
CA LEU A 152 3.76 -7.97 -32.80
C LEU A 152 4.66 -7.77 -34.03
N ASP A 153 5.95 -7.52 -33.83
CA ASP A 153 6.93 -7.36 -34.91
C ASP A 153 7.01 -8.63 -35.77
N LEU A 154 6.95 -9.82 -35.14
CA LEU A 154 6.85 -11.08 -35.86
C LEU A 154 5.55 -11.20 -36.66
N MET A 155 4.41 -10.76 -36.10
CA MET A 155 3.12 -10.80 -36.80
C MET A 155 3.06 -9.86 -38.02
N GLU A 156 3.70 -8.69 -37.93
CA GLU A 156 3.67 -7.65 -38.98
C GLU A 156 4.70 -7.88 -40.09
N TYR A 157 5.93 -8.31 -39.74
CA TYR A 157 7.06 -8.26 -40.65
C TYR A 157 7.66 -9.61 -41.00
N SER A 158 7.26 -10.70 -40.32
CA SER A 158 7.88 -12.02 -40.55
C SER A 158 6.99 -12.95 -41.36
N HIS A 159 7.58 -13.55 -42.40
CA HIS A 159 6.92 -14.61 -43.16
C HIS A 159 6.93 -15.93 -42.37
N PRO A 160 5.83 -16.72 -42.39
CA PRO A 160 5.75 -18.01 -41.71
C PRO A 160 6.78 -19.03 -42.21
N ASP A 161 7.23 -18.85 -43.44
CA ASP A 161 8.23 -19.69 -44.12
C ASP A 161 9.67 -19.27 -43.82
N ASN A 162 9.87 -18.18 -43.06
CA ASN A 162 11.21 -17.79 -42.65
C ASN A 162 11.70 -18.79 -41.59
N ASP A 163 12.88 -19.38 -41.81
CA ASP A 163 13.49 -20.32 -40.88
C ASP A 163 13.60 -19.65 -39.49
N GLY A 164 12.85 -20.21 -38.53
CA GLY A 164 12.81 -19.73 -37.15
C GLY A 164 11.60 -18.86 -36.77
N TYR A 165 10.68 -18.49 -37.69
CA TYR A 165 9.46 -17.73 -37.29
C TYR A 165 8.68 -18.46 -36.19
N ASN A 166 8.37 -19.75 -36.42
CA ASN A 166 7.55 -20.52 -35.50
C ASN A 166 8.21 -20.69 -34.13
N GLU A 167 9.52 -20.95 -34.12
CA GLU A 167 10.30 -21.09 -32.90
C GLU A 167 10.38 -19.75 -32.15
N ASN A 168 10.73 -18.66 -32.83
CA ASN A 168 10.82 -17.33 -32.24
C ASN A 168 9.47 -16.86 -31.69
N PHE A 169 8.39 -17.06 -32.43
CA PHE A 169 7.05 -16.72 -31.97
C PHE A 169 6.68 -17.49 -30.70
N THR A 170 6.87 -18.81 -30.72
CA THR A 170 6.59 -19.68 -29.57
C THR A 170 7.44 -19.29 -28.36
N ASN A 171 8.72 -18.99 -28.56
CA ASN A 171 9.64 -18.59 -27.50
C ASN A 171 9.25 -17.25 -26.88
N HIS A 172 8.85 -16.26 -27.70
CA HIS A 172 8.39 -14.97 -27.19
C HIS A 172 7.04 -15.08 -26.48
N LEU A 173 6.09 -15.88 -27.00
CA LEU A 173 4.81 -16.12 -26.34
C LEU A 173 4.98 -16.86 -25.01
N PHE A 174 5.88 -17.85 -24.95
CA PHE A 174 6.23 -18.53 -23.71
C PHE A 174 6.85 -17.57 -22.70
N SER A 175 7.81 -16.75 -23.14
CA SER A 175 8.45 -15.73 -22.30
C SER A 175 7.44 -14.71 -21.78
N PHE A 176 6.51 -14.26 -22.62
CA PHE A 176 5.39 -13.40 -22.22
C PHE A 176 4.57 -14.05 -21.09
N ASN A 177 4.15 -15.30 -21.26
CA ASN A 177 3.35 -16.01 -20.25
C ASN A 177 4.11 -16.16 -18.92
N GLU A 178 5.40 -16.47 -18.98
CA GLU A 178 6.24 -16.61 -17.78
C GLU A 178 6.37 -15.28 -17.02
N ILE A 179 6.65 -14.18 -17.73
CA ILE A 179 6.80 -12.86 -17.11
C ILE A 179 5.45 -12.36 -16.58
N ALA A 180 4.37 -12.52 -17.34
CA ALA A 180 3.01 -12.19 -16.91
C ALA A 180 2.62 -12.91 -15.61
N ALA A 181 2.94 -14.20 -15.50
CA ALA A 181 2.71 -14.97 -14.27
C ALA A 181 3.54 -14.45 -13.09
N LYS A 182 4.80 -14.03 -13.32
CA LYS A 182 5.64 -13.42 -12.29
C LYS A 182 5.07 -12.10 -11.79
N ILE A 183 4.64 -11.21 -12.69
CA ILE A 183 3.99 -9.93 -12.34
C ILE A 183 2.78 -10.17 -11.44
N LEU A 184 1.86 -11.05 -11.88
CA LEU A 184 0.65 -11.35 -11.11
C LEU A 184 0.97 -11.94 -9.73
N LYS A 185 2.04 -12.74 -9.61
CA LYS A 185 2.48 -13.31 -8.35
C LYS A 185 3.07 -12.25 -7.42
N GLU A 186 3.93 -11.37 -7.92
CA GLU A 186 4.52 -10.29 -7.11
C GLU A 186 3.45 -9.34 -6.56
N GLU A 187 2.49 -8.96 -7.40
CA GLU A 187 1.38 -8.12 -6.99
C GLU A 187 0.46 -8.80 -5.98
N TRP A 188 0.24 -10.11 -6.13
CA TRP A 188 -0.53 -10.89 -5.16
C TRP A 188 0.17 -10.97 -3.79
N GLU A 189 1.49 -11.13 -3.76
CA GLU A 189 2.25 -11.10 -2.52
C GLU A 189 2.25 -9.72 -1.86
N THR A 190 2.20 -8.64 -2.66
CA THR A 190 2.00 -7.27 -2.14
C THR A 190 0.64 -7.12 -1.47
N VAL A 191 -0.45 -7.58 -2.11
CA VAL A 191 -1.80 -7.59 -1.52
C VAL A 191 -1.82 -8.35 -0.19
N LYS A 192 -1.20 -9.54 -0.12
CA LYS A 192 -1.13 -10.31 1.13
C LYS A 192 -0.42 -9.55 2.25
N LYS A 193 0.63 -8.81 1.93
CA LYS A 193 1.34 -7.99 2.93
C LYS A 193 0.46 -6.83 3.39
N GLU A 194 -0.23 -6.17 2.48
CA GLU A 194 -1.16 -5.07 2.78
C GLU A 194 -2.33 -5.54 3.68
N MET A 195 -2.88 -6.74 3.45
CA MET A 195 -3.96 -7.31 4.26
C MET A 195 -3.55 -7.76 5.67
N ASN A 196 -2.26 -8.09 5.86
CA ASN A 196 -1.73 -8.55 7.15
C ASN A 196 -1.03 -7.43 7.95
N ALA A 197 -0.97 -6.20 7.42
CA ALA A 197 -0.34 -5.03 8.02
C ALA A 197 -1.34 -4.16 8.81
#